data_AF-A0A938PD83-F1
#
_entry.id   AF-A0A938PD83-F1
#
_cell.length_a   1.000
_cell.length_b   1.000
_cell.length_c   1.000
_cell.angle_alpha   90.00
_cell.angle_beta   90.00
_cell.angle_gamma   90.00
#
_symmetry.space_group_name_H-M   'P 1'
#
loop_
_entity.id
_entity.type
_entity.pdbx_description
1 polymer ?
#
loop_
_entity_poly.entity_id
_entity_poly.type
_entity_poly.pdbx_seq_one_letter_code
_entity_poly.pdbx_strand_id
1 'polypeptide(L)'
;MNKKIKSFYSILLLFLFVAGFTFIGMDSAEQTNSSTEFVNLASDQKIDKETCFTCHSEVEELHTNGKHAKLSCSTCHSDVSKHLDDPSNKPVTNLELSTCGKCHKDQFESFFHVNLESKARVEKSTTTSRSPTFDKLMMPHGFTKEHAEPRSHAFMMVDHYIVDRAYGGRFQLKDWQYITKTGKVWDLIVDKEPTTSEQKVFLPQTATAANPTCLSCKTTDHILKWKYKGEPSPDAKWSRTSKVVEFARDLQNPVGCIHCHDPHGTNPRVVRDALIEAVVDRGEGTYPYDKEKSKQITMKKIMFRDFRAIGILNKADSNLMCAQCHVEYNCNPGHNPVTGEAISKADPRTNIFQWVNVLDYNKKMEVFAFKDFKHAVTGASLSKLQHPETETFWMSKHERAGVECKHCHMPQVKKGNKSYTWHGQKSARYMTKETCISCHKTWTEKEAEYQIDAIQNYIRGKMKKAEFWLAQYIDTYTRAKDLGVNEEVLKESRKFHDDAHTLWEWWTAENSDGFHNPDLARESLTQSITHSQDGVKFLEKAITELKK
;
A
#
# COMPACT_ATOMS: atom_id res chain seq x y z
N MET A 1 -73.76 13.67 -6.96
CA MET A 1 -75.06 14.34 -6.69
C MET A 1 -75.05 14.91 -5.28
N ASN A 2 -75.17 16.24 -5.16
CA ASN A 2 -75.88 17.06 -4.14
C ASN A 2 -76.41 16.33 -2.87
N LYS A 3 -76.41 16.88 -1.64
CA LYS A 3 -76.33 18.28 -1.14
C LYS A 3 -76.35 18.29 0.41
N LYS A 4 -75.65 19.28 1.00
CA LYS A 4 -76.03 20.20 2.13
C LYS A 4 -76.15 19.61 3.55
N ILE A 5 -75.86 20.33 4.64
CA ILE A 5 -76.37 21.65 5.13
C ILE A 5 -75.35 22.19 6.17
N LYS A 6 -74.68 23.36 6.05
CA LYS A 6 -75.03 24.78 6.38
C LYS A 6 -75.38 25.12 7.86
N SER A 7 -74.55 25.96 8.51
CA SER A 7 -74.94 27.19 9.26
C SER A 7 -73.66 27.98 9.67
N PHE A 8 -73.34 29.22 9.24
CA PHE A 8 -73.91 30.57 9.57
C PHE A 8 -73.69 30.94 11.07
N TYR A 9 -73.11 32.08 11.53
CA TYR A 9 -73.15 33.53 11.21
C TYR A 9 -71.92 34.24 11.86
N SER A 10 -71.18 35.15 11.19
CA SER A 10 -71.16 36.65 11.33
C SER A 10 -70.37 37.25 12.50
N ILE A 11 -69.79 38.48 12.51
CA ILE A 11 -69.38 39.56 11.57
C ILE A 11 -68.65 40.61 12.47
N LEU A 12 -67.57 41.26 11.98
CA LEU A 12 -66.94 42.55 12.41
C LEU A 12 -66.44 42.69 13.89
N LEU A 13 -65.41 43.46 14.27
CA LEU A 13 -64.81 44.69 13.75
C LEU A 13 -63.40 44.90 14.37
N LEU A 14 -62.48 45.38 13.52
CA LEU A 14 -61.24 46.13 13.72
C LEU A 14 -60.80 46.57 15.15
N PHE A 15 -59.53 46.32 15.50
CA PHE A 15 -58.62 47.33 16.06
C PHE A 15 -57.15 46.98 15.74
N LEU A 16 -56.44 47.97 15.17
CA LEU A 16 -55.02 47.94 14.84
C LEU A 16 -54.14 47.88 16.09
N PHE A 17 -53.13 47.00 16.09
CA PHE A 17 -51.84 47.30 16.70
C PHE A 17 -50.72 46.64 15.88
N VAL A 18 -49.78 47.47 15.46
CA VAL A 18 -48.60 47.13 14.65
C VAL A 18 -47.52 46.56 15.54
N ALA A 19 -47.07 45.33 15.25
CA ALA A 19 -45.75 44.84 15.64
C ALA A 19 -45.24 43.92 14.53
N GLY A 20 -44.24 44.39 13.80
CA GLY A 20 -43.64 43.68 12.68
C GLY A 20 -42.84 42.46 13.15
N PHE A 21 -43.18 41.29 12.59
CA PHE A 21 -42.31 40.12 12.55
C PHE A 21 -41.97 39.86 11.08
N THR A 22 -40.71 40.12 10.73
CA THR A 22 -40.13 39.74 9.44
C THR A 22 -39.81 38.24 9.43
N PHE A 23 -40.35 37.57 8.42
CA PHE A 23 -39.97 36.23 7.97
C PHE A 23 -38.46 36.13 7.73
N ILE A 24 -37.81 35.12 8.31
CA ILE A 24 -36.49 34.65 7.86
C ILE A 24 -36.72 33.32 7.15
N GLY A 25 -36.45 33.33 5.84
CA GLY A 25 -36.43 32.15 5.00
C GLY A 25 -35.25 31.25 5.35
N MET A 26 -35.47 29.95 5.15
CA MET A 26 -34.43 28.93 5.19
C MET A 26 -33.38 29.24 4.13
N ASP A 27 -32.14 29.44 4.56
CA ASP A 27 -30.99 29.51 3.66
C ASP A 27 -29.97 28.41 3.99
N SER A 28 -29.29 28.04 2.92
CA SER A 28 -28.32 26.98 2.72
C SER A 28 -27.28 26.80 3.85
N ALA A 29 -26.91 25.53 4.08
CA ALA A 29 -25.86 25.12 5.00
C ALA A 29 -24.50 25.68 4.59
N GLU A 30 -24.02 26.67 5.33
CA GLU A 30 -22.71 27.28 5.18
C GLU A 30 -21.62 26.31 5.66
N GLN A 31 -20.73 25.91 4.74
CA GLN A 31 -19.48 25.24 5.06
C GLN A 31 -18.64 26.14 5.98
N THR A 32 -18.44 25.71 7.21
CA THR A 32 -17.50 26.34 8.12
C THR A 32 -16.07 26.08 7.63
N ASN A 33 -15.51 27.08 6.95
CA ASN A 33 -14.09 27.20 6.68
C ASN A 33 -13.34 27.25 8.02
N SER A 34 -12.79 26.12 8.44
CA SER A 34 -11.73 26.06 9.43
C SER A 34 -10.51 26.77 8.83
N SER A 35 -10.30 28.03 9.22
CA SER A 35 -9.11 28.80 8.92
C SER A 35 -7.89 28.08 9.53
N THR A 36 -7.22 27.28 8.71
CA THR A 36 -5.84 26.89 8.93
C THR A 36 -5.03 28.18 9.08
N GLU A 37 -4.39 28.38 10.22
CA GLU A 37 -3.28 29.32 10.33
C GLU A 37 -2.19 28.83 9.36
N PHE A 38 -2.22 29.40 8.15
CA PHE A 38 -1.16 29.27 7.19
C PHE A 38 0.07 29.93 7.83
N VAL A 39 1.14 29.16 7.98
CA VAL A 39 2.46 29.77 8.10
C VAL A 39 2.64 30.59 6.83
N ASN A 40 2.50 31.90 6.99
CA ASN A 40 2.70 32.87 5.95
C ASN A 40 4.19 32.82 5.62
N LEU A 41 4.57 32.11 4.56
CA LEU A 41 5.94 32.10 4.02
C LEU A 41 6.21 33.47 3.38
N ALA A 42 6.33 34.50 4.22
CA ALA A 42 6.75 35.81 3.79
C ALA A 42 8.29 35.84 3.76
N SER A 43 8.88 35.69 2.58
CA SER A 43 9.59 36.82 1.94
C SER A 43 10.15 36.43 0.58
N ASP A 44 9.92 37.33 -0.37
CA ASP A 44 10.42 37.39 -1.74
C ASP A 44 11.96 37.50 -1.84
N GLN A 45 12.71 36.54 -1.31
CA GLN A 45 14.04 36.29 -1.85
C GLN A 45 13.89 35.38 -3.05
N LYS A 46 13.95 35.98 -4.24
CA LYS A 46 14.09 35.24 -5.49
C LYS A 46 15.38 34.42 -5.39
N ILE A 47 15.24 33.13 -5.12
CA ILE A 47 16.37 32.20 -5.08
C ILE A 47 16.97 32.18 -6.49
N ASP A 48 18.24 32.56 -6.60
CA ASP A 48 18.98 32.38 -7.84
C ASP A 48 19.34 30.90 -8.00
N LYS A 49 18.69 30.25 -8.96
CA LYS A 49 18.89 28.82 -9.24
C LYS A 49 20.32 28.54 -9.71
N GLU A 50 20.96 29.48 -10.41
CA GLU A 50 22.31 29.29 -10.92
C GLU A 50 23.31 29.18 -9.76
N THR A 51 23.17 30.04 -8.75
CA THR A 51 23.91 29.91 -7.48
C THR A 51 23.70 28.54 -6.83
N CYS A 52 22.47 28.02 -6.81
CA CYS A 52 22.18 26.70 -6.24
C CYS A 52 22.86 25.57 -7.03
N PHE A 53 22.87 25.65 -8.36
CA PHE A 53 23.41 24.63 -9.25
C PHE A 53 24.92 24.44 -9.09
N THR A 54 25.66 25.46 -8.66
CA THR A 54 27.10 25.35 -8.34
C THR A 54 27.43 24.23 -7.33
N CYS A 55 26.49 23.87 -6.45
CA CYS A 55 26.64 22.83 -5.42
C CYS A 55 25.68 21.63 -5.61
N HIS A 56 24.80 21.68 -6.61
CA HIS A 56 23.68 20.75 -6.81
C HIS A 56 23.55 20.32 -8.27
N SER A 57 24.63 19.81 -8.86
CA SER A 57 24.70 19.41 -10.27
C SER A 57 23.64 18.38 -10.69
N GLU A 58 23.29 17.43 -9.82
CA GLU A 58 22.25 16.44 -10.13
C GLU A 58 20.85 17.09 -10.19
N VAL A 59 20.64 18.15 -9.41
CA VAL A 59 19.39 18.93 -9.46
C VAL A 59 19.37 19.81 -10.71
N GLU A 60 20.51 20.40 -11.10
CA GLU A 60 20.66 21.15 -12.35
C GLU A 60 20.31 20.28 -13.56
N GLU A 61 20.88 19.08 -13.67
CA GLU A 61 20.62 18.13 -14.77
C GLU A 61 19.11 17.84 -14.89
N LEU A 62 18.43 17.61 -13.77
CA LEU A 62 17.00 17.31 -13.74
C LEU A 62 16.11 18.53 -14.01
N HIS A 63 16.44 19.68 -13.42
CA HIS A 63 15.60 20.88 -13.45
C HIS A 63 15.66 21.57 -14.81
N THR A 64 16.87 21.81 -15.32
CA THR A 64 17.09 22.59 -16.56
C THR A 64 16.48 21.91 -17.78
N ASN A 65 16.48 20.57 -17.81
CA ASN A 65 15.96 19.77 -18.92
C ASN A 65 14.48 19.37 -18.75
N GLY A 66 13.85 19.73 -17.63
CA GLY A 66 12.51 19.30 -17.27
C GLY A 66 11.40 20.32 -17.54
N LYS A 67 10.14 19.89 -17.40
CA LYS A 67 8.97 20.79 -17.56
C LYS A 67 8.83 21.81 -16.42
N HIS A 68 9.60 21.64 -15.35
CA HIS A 68 9.69 22.55 -14.21
C HIS A 68 10.87 23.53 -14.30
N ALA A 69 11.59 23.61 -15.43
CA ALA A 69 12.75 24.52 -15.60
C ALA A 69 12.47 26.01 -15.30
N LYS A 70 11.19 26.43 -15.40
CA LYS A 70 10.72 27.79 -15.10
C LYS A 70 10.21 27.96 -13.66
N LEU A 71 10.05 26.88 -12.91
CA LEU A 71 9.55 26.91 -11.54
C LEU A 71 10.66 27.34 -10.58
N SER A 72 10.39 28.34 -9.74
CA SER A 72 11.32 28.80 -8.71
C SER A 72 11.54 27.75 -7.64
N CYS A 73 12.78 27.61 -7.16
CA CYS A 73 13.13 26.78 -6.00
C CYS A 73 12.32 27.16 -4.76
N SER A 74 11.95 28.44 -4.62
CA SER A 74 11.17 28.97 -3.49
C SER A 74 9.74 28.41 -3.41
N THR A 75 9.27 27.75 -4.47
CA THR A 75 7.98 27.05 -4.46
C THR A 75 7.96 25.94 -3.42
N CYS A 76 9.10 25.26 -3.23
CA CYS A 76 9.23 24.09 -2.36
C CYS A 76 10.29 24.25 -1.28
N HIS A 77 11.19 25.22 -1.41
CA HIS A 77 12.29 25.44 -0.46
C HIS A 77 12.18 26.80 0.22
N SER A 78 12.45 26.84 1.53
CA SER A 78 12.54 28.07 2.31
C SER A 78 13.77 28.04 3.22
N ASP A 79 14.04 29.14 3.92
CA ASP A 79 15.22 29.33 4.77
C ASP A 79 16.56 29.14 4.05
N VAL A 80 16.60 29.50 2.75
CA VAL A 80 17.77 29.30 1.89
C VAL A 80 18.91 30.27 2.20
N SER A 81 18.64 31.45 2.74
CA SER A 81 19.69 32.42 3.12
C SER A 81 20.69 31.83 4.12
N LYS A 82 20.21 31.19 5.18
CA LYS A 82 21.07 30.50 6.18
C LYS A 82 21.90 29.37 5.56
N HIS A 83 21.34 28.69 4.55
CA HIS A 83 22.02 27.62 3.84
C HIS A 83 23.15 28.15 2.94
N LEU A 84 22.94 29.30 2.30
CA LEU A 84 23.95 29.96 1.47
C LEU A 84 25.11 30.48 2.31
N ASP A 85 24.84 30.96 3.54
CA ASP A 85 25.87 31.42 4.47
C ASP A 85 26.66 30.24 5.08
N ASP A 86 25.98 29.16 5.43
CA ASP A 86 26.58 27.93 5.96
C ASP A 86 25.82 26.69 5.45
N PRO A 87 26.44 25.86 4.59
CA PRO A 87 25.83 24.65 4.03
C PRO A 87 25.36 23.62 5.07
N SER A 88 25.84 23.70 6.32
CA SER A 88 25.38 22.85 7.42
C SER A 88 23.92 23.10 7.79
N ASN A 89 23.43 24.32 7.56
CA ASN A 89 22.02 24.69 7.73
C ASN A 89 21.21 24.14 6.57
N LYS A 90 20.53 23.01 6.77
CA LYS A 90 19.68 22.40 5.74
C LYS A 90 18.45 23.29 5.47
N PRO A 91 18.14 23.62 4.21
CA PRO A 91 16.95 24.39 3.88
C PRO A 91 15.68 23.59 4.22
N VAL A 92 14.61 24.30 4.56
CA VAL A 92 13.30 23.68 4.77
C VAL A 92 12.76 23.26 3.40
N THR A 93 12.30 22.01 3.30
CA THR A 93 11.67 21.49 2.08
C THR A 93 10.22 21.12 2.37
N ASN A 94 9.31 21.74 1.62
CA ASN A 94 7.89 21.49 1.71
C ASN A 94 7.50 20.25 0.90
N LEU A 95 7.09 19.19 1.60
CA LEU A 95 6.66 17.91 1.02
C LEU A 95 5.13 17.75 0.97
N GLU A 96 4.38 18.80 1.32
CA GLU A 96 2.92 18.78 1.30
C GLU A 96 2.39 18.60 -0.13
N LEU A 97 1.43 17.67 -0.30
CA LEU A 97 0.81 17.41 -1.60
C LEU A 97 0.07 18.65 -2.14
N SER A 98 -0.42 19.52 -1.25
CA SER A 98 -1.11 20.76 -1.62
C SER A 98 -0.19 21.74 -2.36
N THR A 99 1.13 21.67 -2.17
CA THR A 99 2.13 22.45 -2.92
C THR A 99 2.05 22.12 -4.41
N CYS A 100 1.96 20.84 -4.77
CA CYS A 100 1.72 20.42 -6.15
C CYS A 100 0.29 20.81 -6.61
N GLY A 101 -0.70 20.69 -5.72
CA GLY A 101 -2.10 21.02 -5.99
C GLY A 101 -2.35 22.47 -6.43
N LYS A 102 -1.47 23.42 -6.08
CA LYS A 102 -1.54 24.82 -6.55
C LYS A 102 -1.52 24.93 -8.09
N CYS A 103 -0.76 24.04 -8.76
CA CYS A 103 -0.64 24.01 -10.22
C CYS A 103 -1.31 22.77 -10.85
N HIS A 104 -1.49 21.70 -10.09
CA HIS A 104 -2.02 20.41 -10.52
C HIS A 104 -3.28 20.02 -9.75
N LYS A 105 -4.25 20.95 -9.72
CA LYS A 105 -5.46 20.83 -8.90
C LYS A 105 -6.26 19.55 -9.19
N ASP A 106 -6.46 19.20 -10.45
CA ASP A 106 -7.27 18.02 -10.83
C ASP A 106 -6.62 16.69 -10.38
N GLN A 107 -5.30 16.58 -10.50
CA GLN A 107 -4.54 15.42 -10.02
C GLN A 107 -4.55 15.36 -8.49
N PHE A 108 -4.38 16.50 -7.82
CA PHE A 108 -4.43 16.58 -6.36
C PHE A 108 -5.81 16.22 -5.80
N GLU A 109 -6.89 16.81 -6.32
CA GLU A 109 -8.26 16.55 -5.88
C GLU A 109 -8.67 15.11 -6.14
N SER A 110 -8.31 14.55 -7.31
CA SER A 110 -8.61 13.15 -7.61
C SER A 110 -7.85 12.17 -6.72
N PHE A 111 -6.60 12.45 -6.33
CA PHE A 111 -5.87 11.61 -5.37
C PHE A 111 -6.58 11.48 -4.01
N PHE A 112 -7.16 12.58 -3.52
CA PHE A 112 -7.91 12.59 -2.27
C PHE A 112 -9.39 12.17 -2.44
N HIS A 113 -9.82 11.81 -3.64
CA HIS A 113 -11.16 11.28 -3.86
C HIS A 113 -11.34 9.92 -3.16
N VAL A 114 -12.36 9.83 -2.33
CA VAL A 114 -12.67 8.62 -1.56
C VAL A 114 -13.62 7.73 -2.35
N ASN A 115 -13.19 6.50 -2.64
CA ASN A 115 -14.07 5.48 -3.20
C ASN A 115 -14.89 4.83 -2.09
N LEU A 116 -16.13 5.30 -1.88
CA LEU A 116 -17.02 4.77 -0.83
C LEU A 116 -17.48 3.33 -1.08
N GLU A 117 -17.31 2.81 -2.30
CA GLU A 117 -17.58 1.40 -2.62
C GLU A 117 -16.51 0.46 -2.05
N SER A 118 -15.28 0.96 -1.84
CA SER A 118 -14.22 0.26 -1.11
C SER A 118 -14.41 0.46 0.39
N LYS A 119 -15.15 -0.45 1.01
CA LYS A 119 -15.52 -0.40 2.43
C LYS A 119 -14.29 -0.36 3.34
N ALA A 120 -14.36 0.47 4.38
CA ALA A 120 -13.28 0.57 5.37
C ALA A 120 -13.35 -0.59 6.39
N ARG A 121 -12.18 -1.02 6.89
CA ARG A 121 -12.04 -1.97 8.01
C ARG A 121 -12.75 -3.32 7.81
N VAL A 122 -12.82 -3.81 6.57
CA VAL A 122 -13.36 -5.16 6.27
C VAL A 122 -12.27 -6.19 6.55
N GLU A 123 -12.38 -6.93 7.66
CA GLU A 123 -11.45 -8.00 8.02
C GLU A 123 -11.47 -9.15 6.99
N LYS A 124 -10.28 -9.55 6.54
CA LYS A 124 -10.11 -10.62 5.54
C LYS A 124 -10.33 -12.01 6.11
N SER A 125 -10.07 -12.21 7.39
CA SER A 125 -10.33 -13.46 8.15
C SER A 125 -11.81 -13.68 8.47
N THR A 126 -12.70 -13.40 7.50
CA THR A 126 -14.15 -13.59 7.66
C THR A 126 -14.72 -14.43 6.52
N THR A 127 -15.84 -15.11 6.76
CA THR A 127 -16.47 -16.01 5.79
C THR A 127 -16.96 -15.31 4.52
N THR A 128 -17.16 -13.99 4.60
CA THR A 128 -17.64 -13.14 3.51
C THR A 128 -16.53 -12.36 2.80
N SER A 129 -15.29 -12.41 3.31
CA SER A 129 -14.13 -11.76 2.70
C SER A 129 -13.18 -12.79 2.06
N ARG A 130 -11.88 -12.46 2.01
CA ARG A 130 -10.88 -13.08 1.14
C ARG A 130 -10.38 -14.43 1.65
N SER A 131 -10.25 -14.61 2.98
CA SER A 131 -9.61 -15.79 3.54
C SER A 131 -10.26 -16.26 4.86
N PRO A 132 -11.37 -17.03 4.79
CA PRO A 132 -12.12 -17.44 5.97
C PRO A 132 -11.36 -18.23 7.05
N THR A 133 -10.28 -18.94 6.71
CA THR A 133 -9.49 -19.73 7.67
C THR A 133 -8.12 -19.12 7.98
N PHE A 134 -7.90 -17.86 7.61
CA PHE A 134 -6.61 -17.18 7.71
C PHE A 134 -5.95 -17.32 9.09
N ASP A 135 -6.69 -17.13 10.18
CA ASP A 135 -6.13 -17.23 11.54
C ASP A 135 -5.50 -18.59 11.85
N LYS A 136 -6.12 -19.68 11.37
CA LYS A 136 -5.58 -21.03 11.55
C LYS A 136 -4.30 -21.25 10.75
N LEU A 137 -4.27 -20.72 9.52
CA LEU A 137 -3.16 -20.95 8.57
C LEU A 137 -1.97 -20.02 8.82
N MET A 138 -2.19 -18.91 9.53
CA MET A 138 -1.19 -17.87 9.75
C MET A 138 -0.68 -17.79 11.20
N MET A 139 -1.23 -18.57 12.13
CA MET A 139 -0.83 -18.45 13.53
C MET A 139 0.67 -18.78 13.78
N PRO A 140 1.40 -17.98 14.58
CA PRO A 140 0.92 -16.88 15.42
C PRO A 140 1.20 -15.50 14.79
N HIS A 141 1.36 -15.42 13.47
CA HIS A 141 1.80 -14.21 12.77
C HIS A 141 0.92 -13.00 13.11
N GLY A 142 1.53 -11.81 13.22
CA GLY A 142 0.84 -10.60 13.68
C GLY A 142 -0.38 -10.17 12.84
N PHE A 143 -0.48 -10.67 11.60
CA PHE A 143 -1.65 -10.43 10.74
C PHE A 143 -2.93 -11.11 11.26
N THR A 144 -2.83 -12.09 12.16
CA THR A 144 -3.98 -12.69 12.87
C THR A 144 -4.63 -11.74 13.89
N LYS A 145 -4.07 -10.55 14.11
CA LYS A 145 -4.67 -9.52 14.98
C LYS A 145 -5.64 -8.62 14.24
N GLU A 146 -5.26 -8.20 13.05
CA GLU A 146 -6.16 -7.52 12.10
C GLU A 146 -5.49 -7.55 10.73
N HIS A 147 -6.25 -7.91 9.70
CA HIS A 147 -5.88 -7.81 8.29
C HIS A 147 -7.07 -7.35 7.44
N ALA A 148 -7.39 -6.06 7.53
CA ALA A 148 -8.42 -5.47 6.67
C ALA A 148 -8.05 -5.45 5.17
N GLU A 149 -9.06 -5.49 4.31
CA GLU A 149 -8.98 -5.17 2.88
C GLU A 149 -8.50 -3.73 2.64
N PRO A 150 -7.81 -3.43 1.52
CA PRO A 150 -7.36 -2.09 1.20
C PRO A 150 -8.53 -1.16 0.84
N ARG A 151 -8.34 0.13 1.12
CA ARG A 151 -9.22 1.22 0.68
C ARG A 151 -8.42 2.34 0.00
N SER A 152 -9.07 3.45 -0.35
CA SER A 152 -8.45 4.58 -1.06
C SER A 152 -7.12 5.03 -0.45
N HIS A 153 -6.16 5.37 -1.32
CA HIS A 153 -4.79 5.74 -0.94
C HIS A 153 -4.68 6.90 0.05
N ALA A 154 -5.65 7.82 0.07
CA ALA A 154 -5.71 8.90 1.04
C ALA A 154 -5.62 8.43 2.51
N PHE A 155 -5.99 7.19 2.81
CA PHE A 155 -6.03 6.64 4.16
C PHE A 155 -4.81 5.81 4.55
N MET A 156 -3.87 5.56 3.64
CA MET A 156 -2.80 4.57 3.87
C MET A 156 -1.97 4.83 5.14
N MET A 157 -1.76 6.10 5.51
CA MET A 157 -1.06 6.48 6.73
C MET A 157 -1.92 6.27 7.97
N VAL A 158 -3.16 6.79 7.95
CA VAL A 158 -4.11 6.59 9.05
C VAL A 158 -4.23 5.10 9.33
N ASP A 159 -4.60 4.31 8.33
CA ASP A 159 -4.83 2.87 8.46
C ASP A 159 -3.60 2.12 8.97
N HIS A 160 -2.39 2.47 8.49
CA HIS A 160 -1.17 1.85 9.01
C HIS A 160 -0.98 2.11 10.51
N TYR A 161 -1.40 3.26 11.02
CA TYR A 161 -1.17 3.65 12.41
C TYR A 161 -2.19 2.99 13.33
N ILE A 162 -3.44 2.93 12.88
CA ILE A 162 -4.59 2.51 13.70
C ILE A 162 -4.96 1.03 13.50
N VAL A 163 -4.22 0.28 12.70
CA VAL A 163 -4.43 -1.17 12.54
C VAL A 163 -3.87 -1.93 13.75
N ASP A 164 -4.64 -2.89 14.27
CA ASP A 164 -4.37 -3.53 15.55
C ASP A 164 -3.08 -4.34 15.54
N ARG A 165 -2.58 -4.75 14.38
CA ARG A 165 -1.29 -5.44 14.27
C ARG A 165 -0.05 -4.54 14.38
N ALA A 166 -0.19 -3.22 14.31
CA ALA A 166 0.94 -2.32 14.03
C ALA A 166 1.59 -1.72 15.29
N TYR A 167 0.82 -0.95 16.08
CA TYR A 167 1.35 -0.12 17.18
C TYR A 167 0.74 -0.47 18.54
N GLY A 168 0.23 -1.70 18.70
CA GLY A 168 -0.33 -2.18 19.97
C GLY A 168 -1.57 -1.40 20.43
N GLY A 169 -2.33 -0.79 19.52
CA GLY A 169 -3.49 0.06 19.85
C GLY A 169 -3.15 1.46 20.36
N ARG A 170 -1.88 1.89 20.30
CA ARG A 170 -1.41 3.22 20.71
C ARG A 170 -2.10 4.36 19.96
N PHE A 171 -2.10 4.28 18.64
CA PHE A 171 -2.67 5.29 17.78
C PHE A 171 -4.12 4.92 17.47
N GLN A 172 -5.03 5.87 17.62
CA GLN A 172 -6.46 5.66 17.39
C GLN A 172 -7.06 6.86 16.67
N LEU A 173 -8.18 6.66 15.97
CA LEU A 173 -8.96 7.79 15.47
C LEU A 173 -9.38 8.70 16.64
N LYS A 174 -9.35 10.02 16.43
CA LYS A 174 -9.89 10.98 17.40
C LYS A 174 -11.40 10.74 17.62
N ASP A 175 -12.11 10.43 16.54
CA ASP A 175 -13.52 10.10 16.51
C ASP A 175 -13.81 9.13 15.35
N TRP A 176 -14.74 8.19 15.52
CA TRP A 176 -15.10 7.23 14.47
C TRP A 176 -15.75 7.87 13.24
N GLN A 177 -16.38 9.04 13.38
CA GLN A 177 -16.86 9.84 12.26
C GLN A 177 -15.73 10.30 11.33
N TYR A 178 -14.46 10.22 11.77
CA TYR A 178 -13.31 10.63 10.98
C TYR A 178 -12.86 9.51 10.03
N ILE A 179 -13.52 8.35 10.04
CA ILE A 179 -13.18 7.22 9.16
C ILE A 179 -13.21 7.59 7.68
N THR A 180 -14.01 8.59 7.26
CA THR A 180 -14.09 9.07 5.87
C THR A 180 -13.28 10.34 5.62
N LYS A 181 -12.72 10.98 6.66
CA LYS A 181 -11.98 12.23 6.53
C LYS A 181 -10.57 11.98 6.00
N THR A 182 -10.17 12.78 5.01
CA THR A 182 -8.82 12.75 4.43
C THR A 182 -8.02 13.96 4.91
N GLY A 183 -6.70 13.88 4.84
CA GLY A 183 -5.80 14.95 5.28
C GLY A 183 -4.54 14.42 5.95
N LYS A 184 -3.93 15.25 6.80
CA LYS A 184 -2.76 14.86 7.57
C LYS A 184 -3.15 13.89 8.68
N VAL A 185 -2.29 12.91 8.94
CA VAL A 185 -2.61 11.83 9.88
C VAL A 185 -2.95 12.37 11.28
N TRP A 186 -2.16 13.32 11.81
CA TRP A 186 -2.30 13.86 13.16
C TRP A 186 -3.51 14.78 13.37
N ASP A 187 -4.14 15.22 12.27
CA ASP A 187 -5.43 15.90 12.36
C ASP A 187 -6.55 14.90 12.67
N LEU A 188 -6.35 13.63 12.30
CA LEU A 188 -7.37 12.57 12.31
C LEU A 188 -7.19 11.57 13.46
N ILE A 189 -5.96 11.34 13.90
CA ILE A 189 -5.62 10.36 14.95
C ILE A 189 -5.08 11.03 16.21
N VAL A 190 -5.08 10.27 17.31
CA VAL A 190 -4.47 10.63 18.58
C VAL A 190 -3.48 9.55 19.00
N ASP A 191 -2.34 9.97 19.54
CA ASP A 191 -1.44 9.10 20.30
C ASP A 191 -1.95 9.04 21.74
N LYS A 192 -2.43 7.87 22.17
CA LYS A 192 -2.94 7.69 23.53
C LYS A 192 -1.83 7.69 24.60
N GLU A 193 -0.57 7.59 24.18
CA GLU A 193 0.56 7.34 25.08
C GLU A 193 1.73 8.33 24.80
N PRO A 194 1.48 9.66 24.72
CA PRO A 194 2.42 10.63 24.17
C PRO A 194 3.72 10.76 24.99
N THR A 195 3.70 10.41 26.28
CA THR A 195 4.83 10.53 27.21
C THR A 195 5.92 9.47 26.99
N THR A 196 5.65 8.42 26.21
CA THR A 196 6.61 7.34 25.95
C THR A 196 6.71 7.03 24.47
N SER A 197 7.92 6.65 24.02
CA SER A 197 8.20 6.14 22.67
C SER A 197 8.16 4.61 22.58
N GLU A 198 7.87 3.92 23.68
CA GLU A 198 7.89 2.46 23.71
C GLU A 198 6.82 1.87 22.78
N GLN A 199 7.24 0.86 22.02
CA GLN A 199 6.34 0.03 21.24
C GLN A 199 6.00 -1.20 22.08
N LYS A 200 4.77 -1.26 22.58
CA LYS A 200 4.23 -2.38 23.36
C LYS A 200 2.74 -2.53 23.09
N VAL A 201 2.17 -3.61 23.58
CA VAL A 201 0.73 -3.87 23.53
C VAL A 201 0.05 -3.02 24.60
N PHE A 202 -0.78 -2.07 24.19
CA PHE A 202 -1.61 -1.24 25.08
C PHE A 202 -3.05 -1.74 25.13
N LEU A 203 -3.56 -2.27 24.02
CA LEU A 203 -4.87 -2.91 23.95
C LEU A 203 -4.72 -4.43 23.79
N PRO A 204 -5.52 -5.26 24.51
CA PRO A 204 -5.59 -6.69 24.23
C PRO A 204 -5.89 -6.98 22.76
N GLN A 205 -5.43 -8.12 22.25
CA GLN A 205 -5.58 -8.54 20.85
C GLN A 205 -4.94 -7.62 19.81
N THR A 206 -3.97 -6.79 20.21
CA THR A 206 -3.11 -6.05 19.28
C THR A 206 -1.71 -6.66 19.20
N ALA A 207 -0.93 -6.23 18.20
CA ALA A 207 0.48 -6.56 18.04
C ALA A 207 1.31 -5.31 17.72
N THR A 208 2.64 -5.47 17.78
CA THR A 208 3.62 -4.41 17.57
C THR A 208 4.49 -4.69 16.35
N ALA A 209 3.88 -5.04 15.22
CA ALA A 209 4.61 -5.45 14.01
C ALA A 209 5.20 -4.28 13.22
N ALA A 210 4.71 -3.05 13.44
CA ALA A 210 5.23 -1.88 12.72
C ALA A 210 6.71 -1.67 13.02
N ASN A 211 7.47 -1.28 12.01
CA ASN A 211 8.86 -0.88 12.12
C ASN A 211 9.15 0.18 11.03
N PRO A 212 10.32 0.85 11.05
CA PRO A 212 10.58 1.96 10.15
C PRO A 212 10.45 1.63 8.65
N THR A 213 10.81 0.42 8.22
CA THR A 213 10.71 0.02 6.81
C THR A 213 9.27 0.07 6.30
N CYS A 214 8.27 -0.21 7.14
CA CYS A 214 6.86 -0.19 6.76
C CYS A 214 6.43 1.17 6.16
N LEU A 215 7.03 2.26 6.66
CA LEU A 215 6.64 3.63 6.32
C LEU A 215 7.08 4.04 4.90
N SER A 216 8.09 3.37 4.34
CA SER A 216 8.57 3.62 2.97
C SER A 216 7.52 3.33 1.90
N CYS A 217 6.50 2.51 2.22
CA CYS A 217 5.35 2.25 1.35
C CYS A 217 4.07 2.99 1.80
N LYS A 218 4.19 4.01 2.66
CA LYS A 218 3.04 4.75 3.24
C LYS A 218 3.17 6.25 3.12
N THR A 219 4.40 6.77 3.06
CA THR A 219 4.65 8.22 2.96
C THR A 219 5.95 8.50 2.24
N THR A 220 6.08 9.74 1.73
CA THR A 220 7.33 10.26 1.18
C THR A 220 7.97 11.32 2.09
N ASP A 221 7.40 11.61 3.27
CA ASP A 221 7.85 12.68 4.17
C ASP A 221 9.30 12.50 4.65
N HIS A 222 9.77 11.26 4.73
CA HIS A 222 11.11 10.91 5.22
C HIS A 222 12.18 10.86 4.13
N ILE A 223 11.86 11.22 2.87
CA ILE A 223 12.78 11.05 1.73
C ILE A 223 14.13 11.75 1.93
N LEU A 224 14.18 12.86 2.68
CA LEU A 224 15.42 13.59 2.99
C LEU A 224 16.04 13.20 4.35
N LYS A 225 15.43 12.27 5.08
CA LYS A 225 15.75 11.88 6.46
C LYS A 225 16.16 10.41 6.59
N TRP A 226 16.09 9.65 5.49
CA TRP A 226 16.32 8.22 5.41
C TRP A 226 17.43 7.93 4.38
N LYS A 227 18.53 7.35 4.85
CA LYS A 227 19.60 6.88 3.97
C LYS A 227 19.09 5.73 3.11
N TYR A 228 19.63 5.57 1.90
CA TYR A 228 19.32 4.46 1.00
C TYR A 228 19.35 3.11 1.74
N LYS A 229 18.34 2.28 1.50
CA LYS A 229 18.05 1.01 2.18
C LYS A 229 17.71 1.14 3.67
N GLY A 230 17.76 2.32 4.26
CA GLY A 230 17.53 2.57 5.69
C GLY A 230 18.72 2.24 6.55
N GLU A 231 19.92 2.34 6.00
CA GLU A 231 21.15 2.14 6.77
C GLU A 231 21.31 3.21 7.87
N PRO A 232 21.73 2.83 9.08
CA PRO A 232 22.13 3.80 10.09
C PRO A 232 23.23 4.72 9.57
N SER A 233 23.07 6.03 9.75
CA SER A 233 24.05 7.04 9.37
C SER A 233 23.92 8.26 10.29
N PRO A 234 25.03 8.94 10.64
CA PRO A 234 24.97 10.23 11.34
C PRO A 234 24.13 11.28 10.61
N ASP A 235 24.06 11.20 9.28
CA ASP A 235 23.30 12.13 8.44
C ASP A 235 21.81 11.79 8.32
N ALA A 236 21.42 10.58 8.74
CA ALA A 236 20.04 10.09 8.69
C ALA A 236 19.38 10.24 10.05
N LYS A 237 18.28 10.99 10.10
CA LYS A 237 17.43 11.05 11.30
C LYS A 237 16.79 9.68 11.59
N TRP A 238 16.47 8.93 10.53
CA TRP A 238 15.76 7.65 10.63
C TRP A 238 16.47 6.54 9.85
N SER A 239 16.40 5.33 10.39
CA SER A 239 16.94 4.09 9.80
C SER A 239 16.02 2.91 10.13
N ARG A 240 16.31 1.72 9.57
CA ARG A 240 15.58 0.48 9.91
C ARG A 240 15.59 0.18 11.41
N THR A 241 16.60 0.67 12.13
CA THR A 241 16.78 0.41 13.57
C THR A 241 16.13 1.43 14.49
N SER A 242 15.61 2.54 13.95
CA SER A 242 14.97 3.60 14.74
C SER A 242 13.77 3.10 15.56
N LYS A 243 13.43 3.86 16.60
CA LYS A 243 12.18 3.67 17.34
C LYS A 243 11.01 4.11 16.46
N VAL A 244 10.22 3.15 16.01
CA VAL A 244 9.15 3.41 15.03
C VAL A 244 8.10 4.39 15.53
N VAL A 245 7.83 4.46 16.84
CA VAL A 245 6.85 5.42 17.40
C VAL A 245 7.34 6.87 17.25
N GLU A 246 8.63 7.13 17.50
CA GLU A 246 9.21 8.47 17.29
C GLU A 246 9.25 8.80 15.80
N PHE A 247 9.59 7.82 14.96
CA PHE A 247 9.56 8.00 13.52
C PHE A 247 8.15 8.32 13.02
N ALA A 248 7.14 7.59 13.47
CA ALA A 248 5.75 7.83 13.13
C ALA A 248 5.33 9.27 13.45
N ARG A 249 5.67 9.77 14.65
CA ARG A 249 5.39 11.16 15.08
C ARG A 249 6.00 12.24 14.17
N ASP A 250 7.03 11.92 13.39
CA ASP A 250 7.70 12.83 12.45
C ASP A 250 7.10 12.80 11.03
N LEU A 251 6.06 12.01 10.80
CA LEU A 251 5.42 11.78 9.50
C LEU A 251 3.95 12.16 9.56
N GLN A 252 3.40 12.66 8.45
CA GLN A 252 2.05 13.24 8.46
C GLN A 252 1.25 13.01 7.16
N ASN A 253 1.91 12.92 6.01
CA ASN A 253 1.26 12.82 4.70
C ASN A 253 1.29 11.38 4.17
N PRO A 254 0.27 10.94 3.42
CA PRO A 254 0.37 9.70 2.64
C PRO A 254 1.43 9.82 1.53
N VAL A 255 1.64 8.75 0.76
CA VAL A 255 2.51 8.78 -0.43
C VAL A 255 2.21 10.02 -1.27
N GLY A 256 3.21 10.90 -1.40
CA GLY A 256 3.06 12.19 -2.05
C GLY A 256 3.21 12.13 -3.57
N CYS A 257 2.85 13.21 -4.27
CA CYS A 257 3.02 13.35 -5.72
C CYS A 257 4.47 13.05 -6.15
N ILE A 258 5.43 13.44 -5.31
CA ILE A 258 6.86 13.29 -5.57
C ILE A 258 7.36 11.83 -5.49
N HIS A 259 6.52 10.88 -5.07
CA HIS A 259 6.89 9.47 -5.04
C HIS A 259 7.04 8.89 -6.46
N CYS A 260 6.27 9.42 -7.42
CA CYS A 260 6.28 8.98 -8.82
C CYS A 260 6.78 10.07 -9.79
N HIS A 261 6.77 11.33 -9.36
CA HIS A 261 7.18 12.47 -10.19
C HIS A 261 8.39 13.17 -9.56
N ASP A 262 9.47 13.34 -10.33
CA ASP A 262 10.58 14.16 -9.87
C ASP A 262 10.14 15.62 -9.72
N PRO A 263 10.28 16.25 -8.53
CA PRO A 263 9.81 17.62 -8.33
C PRO A 263 10.64 18.65 -9.09
N HIS A 264 11.90 18.34 -9.45
CA HIS A 264 12.79 19.28 -10.12
C HIS A 264 12.52 19.33 -11.62
N GLY A 265 12.32 18.17 -12.25
CA GLY A 265 12.20 18.04 -13.71
C GLY A 265 10.88 17.49 -14.23
N THR A 266 9.98 17.00 -13.36
CA THR A 266 8.77 16.20 -13.68
C THR A 266 9.04 14.83 -14.31
N ASN A 267 10.29 14.40 -14.30
CA ASN A 267 10.68 13.09 -14.82
C ASN A 267 9.91 11.98 -14.09
N PRO A 268 9.40 10.97 -14.80
CA PRO A 268 8.83 9.79 -14.16
C PRO A 268 9.91 9.09 -13.35
N ARG A 269 9.61 8.75 -12.10
CA ARG A 269 10.61 8.15 -11.20
C ARG A 269 10.02 7.17 -10.22
N VAL A 270 10.92 6.49 -9.53
CA VAL A 270 10.68 5.80 -8.27
C VAL A 270 11.65 6.33 -7.20
N VAL A 271 11.23 6.30 -5.95
CA VAL A 271 12.02 6.69 -4.77
C VAL A 271 12.17 5.55 -3.77
N ARG A 272 11.46 4.43 -3.96
CA ARG A 272 11.57 3.24 -3.12
C ARG A 272 12.93 2.57 -3.31
N ASP A 273 13.76 2.65 -2.28
CA ASP A 273 15.12 2.10 -2.24
C ASP A 273 15.19 0.60 -2.53
N ALA A 274 14.30 -0.24 -2.00
CA ALA A 274 14.30 -1.68 -2.27
C ALA A 274 13.97 -2.02 -3.75
N LEU A 275 13.15 -1.21 -4.42
CA LEU A 275 12.88 -1.37 -5.85
C LEU A 275 14.11 -1.02 -6.68
N ILE A 276 14.74 0.11 -6.36
CA ILE A 276 15.97 0.55 -7.04
C ILE A 276 17.07 -0.50 -6.83
N GLU A 277 17.17 -1.08 -5.63
CA GLU A 277 18.15 -2.12 -5.33
C GLU A 277 17.88 -3.40 -6.12
N ALA A 278 16.64 -3.88 -6.21
CA ALA A 278 16.31 -5.05 -7.02
C ALA A 278 16.59 -4.82 -8.52
N VAL A 279 16.09 -3.72 -9.07
CA VAL A 279 16.17 -3.43 -10.51
C VAL A 279 17.59 -3.10 -10.95
N VAL A 280 18.28 -2.24 -10.20
CA VAL A 280 19.58 -1.66 -10.60
C VAL A 280 20.74 -2.37 -9.91
N ASP A 281 20.74 -2.41 -8.57
CA ASP A 281 21.92 -2.87 -7.82
C ASP A 281 22.12 -4.40 -7.92
N ARG A 282 21.03 -5.17 -7.92
CA ARG A 282 21.06 -6.63 -8.19
C ARG A 282 20.96 -6.95 -9.69
N GLY A 283 20.73 -5.96 -10.54
CA GLY A 283 20.66 -6.13 -11.98
C GLY A 283 19.51 -7.01 -12.47
N GLU A 284 18.42 -7.14 -11.71
CA GLU A 284 17.28 -7.99 -12.08
C GLU A 284 16.42 -7.37 -13.19
N GLY A 285 16.60 -6.07 -13.45
CA GLY A 285 15.89 -5.34 -14.48
C GLY A 285 14.45 -4.98 -14.07
N THR A 286 13.82 -4.16 -14.90
CA THR A 286 12.46 -3.65 -14.67
C THR A 286 11.37 -4.69 -14.93
N TYR A 287 11.64 -5.62 -15.85
CA TYR A 287 10.79 -6.74 -16.21
C TYR A 287 11.64 -8.02 -16.20
N PRO A 288 11.84 -8.68 -15.05
CA PRO A 288 12.81 -9.78 -14.91
C PRO A 288 12.49 -10.99 -15.80
N TYR A 289 11.22 -11.16 -16.19
CA TYR A 289 10.75 -12.21 -17.10
C TYR A 289 10.73 -11.79 -18.59
N ASP A 290 11.10 -10.55 -18.90
CA ASP A 290 11.27 -10.04 -20.27
C ASP A 290 12.49 -9.11 -20.34
N LYS A 291 13.65 -9.71 -20.65
CA LYS A 291 14.93 -9.01 -20.72
C LYS A 291 14.97 -7.97 -21.85
N GLU A 292 14.26 -8.19 -22.95
CA GLU A 292 14.23 -7.22 -24.05
C GLU A 292 13.39 -6.00 -23.67
N LYS A 293 12.24 -6.21 -23.01
CA LYS A 293 11.45 -5.12 -22.44
C LYS A 293 12.23 -4.35 -21.37
N SER A 294 13.03 -5.04 -20.55
CA SER A 294 13.92 -4.38 -19.58
C SER A 294 14.99 -3.49 -20.22
N LYS A 295 15.51 -3.84 -21.39
CA LYS A 295 16.44 -2.98 -22.15
C LYS A 295 15.76 -1.73 -22.70
N GLN A 296 14.46 -1.83 -23.03
CA GLN A 296 13.68 -0.72 -23.58
C GLN A 296 13.10 0.19 -22.50
N ILE A 297 12.76 -0.35 -21.34
CA ILE A 297 12.16 0.38 -20.22
C ILE A 297 13.17 0.35 -19.07
N THR A 298 14.00 1.39 -18.99
CA THR A 298 15.14 1.42 -18.08
C THR A 298 14.90 2.30 -16.87
N MET A 299 15.65 2.02 -15.80
CA MET A 299 15.70 2.81 -14.59
C MET A 299 17.15 3.28 -14.37
N LYS A 300 17.39 4.60 -14.43
CA LYS A 300 18.68 5.22 -14.09
C LYS A 300 18.69 5.58 -12.60
N LYS A 301 19.50 4.88 -11.81
CA LYS A 301 19.76 5.26 -10.41
C LYS A 301 20.55 6.56 -10.38
N ILE A 302 20.04 7.56 -9.65
CA ILE A 302 20.77 8.79 -9.32
C ILE A 302 20.99 8.80 -7.81
N MET A 303 22.26 8.80 -7.42
CA MET A 303 22.72 8.79 -6.04
C MET A 303 23.03 10.22 -5.61
N PHE A 304 22.34 10.74 -4.60
CA PHE A 304 22.56 12.10 -4.12
C PHE A 304 23.43 12.05 -2.87
N ARG A 305 24.65 12.59 -2.99
CA ARG A 305 25.61 12.78 -1.87
C ARG A 305 25.86 11.50 -1.05
N ASP A 306 25.91 10.34 -1.71
CA ASP A 306 26.03 9.01 -1.07
C ASP A 306 25.01 8.74 0.07
N PHE A 307 23.89 9.48 0.05
CA PHE A 307 22.88 9.43 1.09
C PHE A 307 21.62 8.73 0.63
N ARG A 308 20.91 9.27 -0.38
CA ARG A 308 19.64 8.68 -0.84
C ARG A 308 19.59 8.59 -2.37
N ALA A 309 18.99 7.54 -2.90
CA ALA A 309 18.85 7.36 -4.36
C ALA A 309 17.41 7.57 -4.83
N ILE A 310 17.27 7.92 -6.12
CA ILE A 310 16.02 7.80 -6.88
C ILE A 310 16.31 6.99 -8.15
N GLY A 311 15.29 6.36 -8.72
CA GLY A 311 15.35 5.71 -10.03
C GLY A 311 14.56 6.53 -11.05
N ILE A 312 15.24 7.24 -11.95
CA ILE A 312 14.59 7.93 -13.07
C ILE A 312 14.22 6.91 -14.14
N LEU A 313 12.94 6.88 -14.52
CA LEU A 313 12.45 6.01 -15.58
C LEU A 313 12.60 6.71 -16.93
N ASN A 314 12.96 5.99 -17.98
CA ASN A 314 13.04 6.56 -19.33
C ASN A 314 11.66 6.81 -19.97
N LYS A 315 10.59 6.26 -19.38
CA LYS A 315 9.19 6.55 -19.72
C LYS A 315 8.32 6.54 -18.46
N ALA A 316 7.12 7.10 -18.54
CA ALA A 316 6.14 7.07 -17.45
C ALA A 316 5.45 5.70 -17.33
N ASP A 317 6.22 4.67 -16.95
CA ASP A 317 5.76 3.31 -16.74
C ASP A 317 5.09 3.17 -15.38
N SER A 318 3.76 3.02 -15.39
CA SER A 318 3.01 2.87 -14.14
C SER A 318 3.19 1.52 -13.46
N ASN A 319 3.63 0.47 -14.16
CA ASN A 319 3.93 -0.80 -13.53
C ASN A 319 5.06 -0.61 -12.51
N LEU A 320 6.12 0.11 -12.89
CA LEU A 320 7.25 0.41 -11.99
C LEU A 320 6.91 1.45 -10.93
N MET A 321 6.07 2.44 -11.25
CA MET A 321 5.63 3.42 -10.24
C MET A 321 4.78 2.76 -9.14
N CYS A 322 3.87 1.86 -9.51
CA CYS A 322 3.05 1.09 -8.59
C CYS A 322 3.86 0.03 -7.83
N ALA A 323 4.88 -0.56 -8.47
CA ALA A 323 5.81 -1.51 -7.87
C ALA A 323 6.62 -0.98 -6.69
N GLN A 324 6.59 0.33 -6.42
CA GLN A 324 7.18 0.89 -5.21
C GLN A 324 6.51 0.38 -3.93
N CYS A 325 5.25 -0.07 -4.03
CA CYS A 325 4.45 -0.55 -2.91
C CYS A 325 3.75 -1.88 -3.21
N HIS A 326 3.19 -2.05 -4.41
CA HIS A 326 2.38 -3.21 -4.80
C HIS A 326 3.24 -4.39 -5.28
N VAL A 327 4.02 -4.90 -4.35
CA VAL A 327 4.98 -6.00 -4.51
C VAL A 327 4.98 -6.89 -3.29
N GLU A 328 5.60 -8.06 -3.42
CA GLU A 328 6.06 -8.88 -2.30
C GLU A 328 7.38 -8.34 -1.72
N TYR A 329 7.51 -8.36 -0.40
CA TYR A 329 8.63 -7.70 0.28
C TYR A 329 8.88 -8.21 1.69
N ASN A 330 10.15 -8.18 2.12
CA ASN A 330 10.44 -8.12 3.55
C ASN A 330 10.44 -6.65 4.01
N CYS A 331 9.64 -6.36 5.03
CA CYS A 331 9.76 -5.15 5.83
C CYS A 331 9.90 -5.47 7.31
N ASN A 332 10.38 -6.66 7.67
CA ASN A 332 10.28 -7.17 9.04
C ASN A 332 11.50 -8.01 9.40
N PRO A 333 11.76 -8.19 10.72
CA PRO A 333 12.59 -9.27 11.22
C PRO A 333 12.07 -10.64 10.77
N GLY A 334 12.93 -11.65 10.83
CA GLY A 334 12.59 -13.03 10.53
C GLY A 334 13.61 -13.99 11.13
N HIS A 335 13.80 -15.15 10.51
CA HIS A 335 14.84 -16.10 10.89
C HIS A 335 15.43 -16.83 9.69
N ASN A 336 16.64 -17.35 9.86
CA ASN A 336 17.22 -18.28 8.91
C ASN A 336 16.53 -19.65 9.06
N PRO A 337 15.91 -20.22 8.01
CA PRO A 337 15.17 -21.47 8.11
C PRO A 337 16.06 -22.70 8.36
N VAL A 338 17.37 -22.62 8.05
CA VAL A 338 18.34 -23.70 8.24
C VAL A 338 18.97 -23.64 9.63
N THR A 339 19.50 -22.48 10.03
CA THR A 339 20.20 -22.33 11.33
C THR A 339 19.25 -22.00 12.48
N GLY A 340 18.06 -21.48 12.19
CA GLY A 340 17.11 -20.97 13.19
C GLY A 340 17.49 -19.62 13.79
N GLU A 341 18.61 -19.02 13.37
CA GLU A 341 19.11 -17.75 13.88
C GLU A 341 18.16 -16.61 13.54
N ALA A 342 17.94 -15.72 14.51
CA ALA A 342 17.09 -14.55 14.34
C ALA A 342 17.74 -13.52 13.41
N ILE A 343 16.94 -12.97 12.51
CA ILE A 343 17.32 -11.89 11.60
C ILE A 343 16.67 -10.62 12.14
N SER A 344 17.47 -9.75 12.74
CA SER A 344 16.98 -8.51 13.35
C SER A 344 16.71 -7.41 12.30
N LYS A 345 15.97 -6.37 12.69
CA LYS A 345 15.72 -5.17 11.86
C LYS A 345 16.96 -4.43 11.36
N ALA A 346 18.14 -4.72 11.91
CA ALA A 346 19.40 -4.15 11.44
C ALA A 346 19.87 -4.81 10.13
N ASP A 347 19.46 -6.04 9.86
CA ASP A 347 19.87 -6.80 8.67
C ASP A 347 19.31 -6.16 7.38
N PRO A 348 20.09 -6.02 6.30
CA PRO A 348 19.60 -5.51 5.03
C PRO A 348 18.41 -6.29 4.44
N ARG A 349 18.27 -7.58 4.79
CA ARG A 349 17.15 -8.44 4.37
C ARG A 349 15.80 -8.02 4.94
N THR A 350 15.75 -7.12 5.94
CA THR A 350 14.47 -6.60 6.48
C THR A 350 13.96 -5.37 5.73
N ASN A 351 14.56 -5.05 4.58
CA ASN A 351 14.07 -4.09 3.60
C ASN A 351 14.45 -4.57 2.19
N ILE A 352 13.78 -5.60 1.68
CA ILE A 352 14.13 -6.20 0.38
C ILE A 352 12.86 -6.49 -0.42
N PHE A 353 12.94 -6.32 -1.74
CA PHE A 353 11.92 -6.83 -2.67
C PHE A 353 12.44 -8.12 -3.29
N GLN A 354 11.63 -9.17 -3.27
CA GLN A 354 12.00 -10.48 -3.81
C GLN A 354 12.01 -10.45 -5.33
N TRP A 355 11.09 -9.67 -5.93
CA TRP A 355 11.09 -9.32 -7.36
C TRP A 355 11.05 -10.55 -8.28
N VAL A 356 10.33 -11.57 -7.85
CA VAL A 356 10.07 -12.82 -8.58
C VAL A 356 8.59 -13.16 -8.44
N ASN A 357 8.05 -13.93 -9.39
CA ASN A 357 6.68 -14.41 -9.28
C ASN A 357 6.56 -15.58 -8.28
N VAL A 358 5.32 -16.01 -8.02
CA VAL A 358 4.98 -17.06 -7.05
C VAL A 358 5.73 -18.38 -7.25
N LEU A 359 6.02 -18.78 -8.49
CA LEU A 359 6.63 -20.08 -8.80
C LEU A 359 8.14 -20.10 -8.51
N ASP A 360 8.76 -18.93 -8.45
CA ASP A 360 10.19 -18.77 -8.16
C ASP A 360 10.45 -18.28 -6.72
N TYR A 361 9.39 -17.90 -5.99
CA TYR A 361 9.49 -17.26 -4.69
C TYR A 361 10.21 -18.11 -3.64
N ASN A 362 9.83 -19.38 -3.44
CA ASN A 362 10.49 -20.23 -2.44
C ASN A 362 12.00 -20.38 -2.71
N LYS A 363 12.40 -20.56 -3.97
CA LYS A 363 13.82 -20.61 -4.37
C LYS A 363 14.54 -19.29 -4.06
N LYS A 364 13.89 -18.15 -4.28
CA LYS A 364 14.44 -16.83 -3.95
C LYS A 364 14.63 -16.68 -2.43
N MET A 365 13.70 -17.18 -1.63
CA MET A 365 13.80 -17.13 -0.16
C MET A 365 14.86 -18.08 0.40
N GLU A 366 15.12 -19.21 -0.26
CA GLU A 366 16.26 -20.09 0.04
C GLU A 366 17.59 -19.35 -0.17
N VAL A 367 17.74 -18.60 -1.27
CA VAL A 367 18.94 -17.78 -1.54
C VAL A 367 19.14 -16.71 -0.47
N PHE A 368 18.05 -16.07 -0.02
CA PHE A 368 18.12 -15.07 1.06
C PHE A 368 18.25 -15.67 2.46
N ALA A 369 18.09 -16.99 2.59
CA ALA A 369 18.06 -17.72 3.85
C ALA A 369 17.15 -17.00 4.88
N PHE A 370 15.90 -16.74 4.48
CA PHE A 370 14.95 -15.96 5.27
C PHE A 370 13.56 -16.61 5.26
N LYS A 371 12.93 -16.70 6.42
CA LYS A 371 11.50 -16.98 6.61
C LYS A 371 10.96 -16.05 7.69
N ASP A 372 9.68 -15.73 7.63
CA ASP A 372 9.05 -14.71 8.46
C ASP A 372 8.67 -15.23 9.84
N PHE A 373 8.11 -16.44 9.90
CA PHE A 373 7.62 -17.02 11.15
C PHE A 373 7.65 -18.55 11.13
N LYS A 374 7.55 -19.14 12.32
CA LYS A 374 7.26 -20.55 12.48
C LYS A 374 5.79 -20.72 12.79
N HIS A 375 5.10 -21.54 12.02
CA HIS A 375 3.69 -21.84 12.28
C HIS A 375 3.53 -22.49 13.66
N ALA A 376 2.65 -21.97 14.49
CA ALA A 376 2.56 -22.35 15.92
C ALA A 376 2.23 -23.84 16.13
N VAL A 377 1.40 -24.42 15.26
CA VAL A 377 1.00 -25.84 15.33
C VAL A 377 2.05 -26.77 14.71
N THR A 378 2.38 -26.55 13.43
CA THR A 378 3.21 -27.47 12.65
C THR A 378 4.71 -27.27 12.83
N GLY A 379 5.15 -26.11 13.34
CA GLY A 379 6.56 -25.74 13.43
C GLY A 379 7.25 -25.48 12.08
N ALA A 380 6.52 -25.49 10.96
CA ALA A 380 7.05 -25.16 9.64
C ALA A 380 7.54 -23.70 9.62
N SER A 381 8.71 -23.46 9.02
CA SER A 381 9.20 -22.10 8.75
C SER A 381 8.52 -21.59 7.48
N LEU A 382 7.68 -20.56 7.62
CA LEU A 382 6.82 -20.05 6.56
C LEU A 382 7.20 -18.62 6.20
N SER A 383 6.99 -18.27 4.93
CA SER A 383 7.03 -16.90 4.45
C SER A 383 5.69 -16.22 4.72
N LYS A 384 5.69 -14.91 4.92
CA LYS A 384 4.47 -14.10 4.93
C LYS A 384 4.41 -13.32 3.63
N LEU A 385 3.38 -13.54 2.83
CA LEU A 385 3.23 -12.91 1.52
C LEU A 385 2.40 -11.62 1.60
N GLN A 386 2.77 -10.56 0.90
CA GLN A 386 2.06 -9.27 0.88
C GLN A 386 1.90 -8.77 -0.56
N HIS A 387 0.64 -8.51 -0.94
CA HIS A 387 0.20 -7.79 -2.14
C HIS A 387 1.17 -7.78 -3.36
N PRO A 388 1.47 -8.96 -3.95
CA PRO A 388 2.41 -9.11 -5.05
C PRO A 388 1.79 -8.78 -6.41
N GLU A 389 1.09 -7.65 -6.55
CA GLU A 389 0.36 -7.35 -7.79
C GLU A 389 1.31 -7.21 -8.98
N THR A 390 2.48 -6.57 -8.80
CA THR A 390 3.43 -6.35 -9.90
C THR A 390 3.97 -7.68 -10.43
N GLU A 391 4.45 -8.53 -9.53
CA GLU A 391 5.06 -9.81 -9.88
C GLU A 391 4.03 -10.80 -10.42
N THR A 392 2.77 -10.67 -9.98
CA THR A 392 1.64 -11.43 -10.53
C THR A 392 1.28 -10.97 -11.94
N PHE A 393 1.31 -9.65 -12.18
CA PHE A 393 0.91 -9.06 -13.46
C PHE A 393 1.88 -9.42 -14.60
N TRP A 394 3.14 -9.67 -14.30
CA TRP A 394 4.13 -10.10 -15.30
C TRP A 394 3.71 -11.36 -16.04
N MET A 395 4.02 -11.40 -17.33
CA MET A 395 3.68 -12.47 -18.27
C MET A 395 2.17 -12.69 -18.47
N SER A 396 1.30 -11.88 -17.85
CA SER A 396 -0.12 -11.88 -18.15
C SER A 396 -0.38 -11.44 -19.59
N LYS A 397 -1.57 -11.77 -20.10
CA LYS A 397 -1.99 -11.33 -21.44
C LYS A 397 -1.96 -9.80 -21.58
N HIS A 398 -2.36 -9.08 -20.53
CA HIS A 398 -2.36 -7.62 -20.52
C HIS A 398 -0.94 -7.04 -20.49
N GLU A 399 -0.06 -7.57 -19.64
CA GLU A 399 1.33 -7.09 -19.55
C GLU A 399 2.10 -7.32 -20.86
N ARG A 400 1.93 -8.50 -21.47
CA ARG A 400 2.49 -8.83 -22.80
C ARG A 400 1.93 -7.95 -23.91
N ALA A 401 0.69 -7.49 -23.78
CA ALA A 401 0.08 -6.53 -24.70
C ALA A 401 0.50 -5.07 -24.44
N GLY A 402 1.39 -4.82 -23.48
CA GLY A 402 1.86 -3.47 -23.15
C GLY A 402 0.89 -2.66 -22.29
N VAL A 403 -0.13 -3.29 -21.72
CA VAL A 403 -1.00 -2.65 -20.73
C VAL A 403 -0.21 -2.40 -19.44
N GLU A 404 -0.59 -1.36 -18.72
CA GLU A 404 0.06 -0.94 -17.47
C GLU A 404 -1.02 -0.66 -16.42
N CYS A 405 -0.65 -0.64 -15.14
CA CYS A 405 -1.56 -0.38 -14.02
C CYS A 405 -2.46 0.84 -14.24
N LYS A 406 -1.90 1.95 -14.77
CA LYS A 406 -2.65 3.20 -15.00
C LYS A 406 -3.80 3.05 -15.99
N HIS A 407 -3.71 2.15 -16.96
CA HIS A 407 -4.77 1.96 -17.95
C HIS A 407 -6.06 1.40 -17.34
N CYS A 408 -5.96 0.70 -16.20
CA CYS A 408 -7.09 0.12 -15.48
C CYS A 408 -7.44 0.90 -14.20
N HIS A 409 -6.45 1.44 -13.50
CA HIS A 409 -6.65 2.04 -12.17
C HIS A 409 -6.56 3.56 -12.13
N MET A 410 -6.04 4.18 -13.19
CA MET A 410 -5.83 5.64 -13.30
C MET A 410 -6.16 6.13 -14.73
N PRO A 411 -7.39 5.91 -15.22
CA PRO A 411 -7.72 6.19 -16.61
C PRO A 411 -7.60 7.68 -16.95
N GLN A 412 -7.47 7.98 -18.25
CA GLN A 412 -7.66 9.35 -18.73
C GLN A 412 -9.11 9.75 -18.59
N VAL A 413 -9.37 10.91 -17.98
CA VAL A 413 -10.71 11.47 -17.81
C VAL A 413 -10.76 12.89 -18.38
N LYS A 414 -11.97 13.37 -18.70
CA LYS A 414 -12.20 14.72 -19.25
C LYS A 414 -12.85 15.62 -18.20
N LYS A 415 -12.37 16.86 -18.10
CA LYS A 415 -13.00 17.96 -17.36
C LYS A 415 -13.09 19.18 -18.27
N GLY A 416 -14.30 19.46 -18.75
CA GLY A 416 -14.51 20.43 -19.84
C GLY A 416 -13.71 20.03 -21.09
N ASN A 417 -12.88 20.94 -21.59
CA ASN A 417 -12.08 20.72 -22.81
C ASN A 417 -10.68 20.13 -22.55
N LYS A 418 -10.32 19.82 -21.29
CA LYS A 418 -9.01 19.27 -20.93
C LYS A 418 -9.14 17.82 -20.47
N SER A 419 -8.21 16.98 -20.92
CA SER A 419 -8.03 15.62 -20.40
C SER A 419 -6.91 15.60 -19.36
N TYR A 420 -7.04 14.76 -18.34
CA TYR A 420 -5.98 14.49 -17.38
C TYR A 420 -6.03 13.03 -16.91
N THR A 421 -4.92 12.53 -16.38
CA THR A 421 -4.86 11.22 -15.72
C THR A 421 -5.57 11.30 -14.37
N TRP A 422 -6.59 10.49 -14.15
CA TRP A 422 -7.24 10.36 -12.85
C TRP A 422 -6.26 9.79 -11.80
N HIS A 423 -6.10 10.46 -10.66
CA HIS A 423 -5.17 10.02 -9.60
C HIS A 423 -5.85 9.39 -8.38
N GLY A 424 -7.16 9.17 -8.41
CA GLY A 424 -7.88 8.44 -7.36
C GLY A 424 -7.88 6.95 -7.65
N GLN A 425 -6.75 6.27 -7.43
CA GLN A 425 -6.59 4.85 -7.78
C GLN A 425 -7.71 4.02 -7.15
N LYS A 426 -8.44 3.28 -7.99
CA LYS A 426 -9.50 2.36 -7.56
C LYS A 426 -9.65 1.21 -8.55
N SER A 427 -10.44 0.19 -8.19
CA SER A 427 -10.69 -0.95 -9.08
C SER A 427 -11.34 -0.50 -10.40
N ALA A 428 -10.86 -1.07 -11.51
CA ALA A 428 -11.38 -0.81 -12.86
C ALA A 428 -12.88 -1.12 -12.99
N ARG A 429 -13.41 -2.01 -12.13
CA ARG A 429 -14.84 -2.35 -12.10
C ARG A 429 -15.76 -1.15 -11.83
N TYR A 430 -15.23 -0.08 -11.24
CA TYR A 430 -15.97 1.15 -10.95
C TYR A 430 -15.76 2.25 -12.00
N MET A 431 -15.08 1.93 -13.11
CA MET A 431 -14.72 2.83 -14.22
C MET A 431 -14.62 2.04 -15.54
N THR A 432 -15.46 1.03 -15.75
CA THR A 432 -15.32 0.08 -16.88
C THR A 432 -15.43 0.77 -18.23
N LYS A 433 -16.21 1.85 -18.31
CA LYS A 433 -16.31 2.74 -19.47
C LYS A 433 -14.97 3.37 -19.87
N GLU A 434 -14.26 3.96 -18.92
CA GLU A 434 -12.98 4.65 -19.16
C GLU A 434 -11.79 3.69 -19.26
N THR A 435 -11.95 2.45 -18.78
CA THR A 435 -10.86 1.48 -18.63
C THR A 435 -11.00 0.30 -19.59
N CYS A 436 -11.96 -0.60 -19.39
CA CYS A 436 -12.09 -1.86 -20.12
C CYS A 436 -12.58 -1.64 -21.56
N ILE A 437 -13.66 -0.88 -21.75
CA ILE A 437 -14.30 -0.68 -23.07
C ILE A 437 -13.51 0.30 -23.94
N SER A 438 -12.53 1.00 -23.38
CA SER A 438 -11.58 1.76 -24.17
C SER A 438 -10.79 0.86 -25.15
N CYS A 439 -10.54 -0.40 -24.78
CA CYS A 439 -9.86 -1.41 -25.61
C CYS A 439 -10.80 -2.53 -26.10
N HIS A 440 -11.71 -3.01 -25.25
CA HIS A 440 -12.64 -4.10 -25.56
C HIS A 440 -13.93 -3.58 -26.21
N LYS A 441 -13.82 -3.09 -27.46
CA LYS A 441 -14.92 -2.41 -28.18
C LYS A 441 -16.16 -3.26 -28.43
N THR A 442 -16.03 -4.58 -28.35
CA THR A 442 -17.13 -5.52 -28.56
C THR A 442 -17.90 -5.84 -27.28
N TRP A 443 -17.47 -5.32 -26.12
CA TRP A 443 -18.14 -5.54 -24.84
C TRP A 443 -18.92 -4.32 -24.40
N THR A 444 -20.03 -4.56 -23.72
CA THR A 444 -20.74 -3.62 -22.86
C THR A 444 -20.08 -3.53 -21.47
N GLU A 445 -20.43 -2.52 -20.66
CA GLU A 445 -19.94 -2.39 -19.26
C GLU A 445 -20.30 -3.61 -18.44
N LYS A 446 -21.53 -4.11 -18.63
CA LYS A 446 -22.01 -5.32 -17.97
C LYS A 446 -21.26 -6.58 -18.40
N GLU A 447 -20.88 -6.70 -19.67
CA GLU A 447 -20.06 -7.84 -20.12
C GLU A 447 -18.65 -7.76 -19.56
N ALA A 448 -18.04 -6.58 -19.48
CA ALA A 448 -16.74 -6.39 -18.84
C ALA A 448 -16.80 -6.77 -17.35
N GLU A 449 -17.81 -6.32 -16.62
CA GLU A 449 -18.06 -6.73 -15.22
C GLU A 449 -18.24 -8.24 -15.10
N TYR A 450 -19.02 -8.86 -16.00
CA TYR A 450 -19.24 -10.31 -16.01
C TYR A 450 -17.94 -11.10 -16.21
N GLN A 451 -17.04 -10.61 -17.07
CA GLN A 451 -15.71 -11.23 -17.26
C GLN A 451 -14.84 -11.11 -16.00
N ILE A 452 -14.84 -9.94 -15.35
CA ILE A 452 -14.13 -9.73 -14.08
C ILE A 452 -14.66 -10.71 -13.02
N ASP A 453 -15.97 -10.74 -12.82
CA ASP A 453 -16.60 -11.57 -11.80
C ASP A 453 -16.39 -13.06 -12.07
N ALA A 454 -16.46 -13.51 -13.32
CA ALA A 454 -16.23 -14.93 -13.67
C ALA A 454 -14.82 -15.40 -13.26
N ILE A 455 -13.79 -14.59 -13.54
CA ILE A 455 -12.41 -14.90 -13.15
C ILE A 455 -12.27 -14.89 -11.63
N GLN A 456 -12.71 -13.80 -10.98
CA GLN A 456 -12.57 -13.66 -9.53
C GLN A 456 -13.33 -14.75 -8.77
N ASN A 457 -14.53 -15.12 -9.22
CA ASN A 457 -15.31 -16.19 -8.60
C ASN A 457 -14.61 -17.54 -8.71
N TYR A 458 -14.05 -17.86 -9.89
CA TYR A 458 -13.30 -19.09 -10.08
C TYR A 458 -12.07 -19.16 -9.17
N ILE A 459 -11.28 -18.09 -9.11
CA ILE A 459 -10.06 -18.03 -8.31
C ILE A 459 -10.37 -18.00 -6.82
N ARG A 460 -11.35 -17.23 -6.34
CA ARG A 460 -11.82 -17.30 -4.93
C ARG A 460 -12.28 -18.70 -4.56
N GLY A 461 -12.95 -19.41 -5.47
CA GLY A 461 -13.32 -20.82 -5.25
C GLY A 461 -12.10 -21.74 -5.08
N LYS A 462 -11.02 -21.48 -5.81
CA LYS A 462 -9.75 -22.21 -5.67
C LYS A 462 -8.98 -21.84 -4.40
N MET A 463 -8.95 -20.57 -4.02
CA MET A 463 -8.37 -20.13 -2.73
C MET A 463 -9.04 -20.84 -1.56
N LYS A 464 -10.37 -20.88 -1.51
CA LYS A 464 -11.12 -21.61 -0.45
C LYS A 464 -10.83 -23.11 -0.43
N LYS A 465 -10.57 -23.72 -1.59
CA LYS A 465 -10.19 -25.15 -1.66
C LYS A 465 -8.75 -25.37 -1.18
N ALA A 466 -7.83 -24.48 -1.51
CA ALA A 466 -6.48 -24.52 -0.97
C ALA A 466 -6.52 -24.37 0.56
N GLU A 467 -7.25 -23.38 1.08
CA GLU A 467 -7.47 -23.20 2.52
C GLU A 467 -7.99 -24.44 3.23
N PHE A 468 -9.00 -25.08 2.63
CA PHE A 468 -9.55 -26.32 3.14
C PHE A 468 -8.46 -27.39 3.28
N TRP A 469 -7.69 -27.65 2.23
CA TRP A 469 -6.68 -28.70 2.26
C TRP A 469 -5.47 -28.36 3.14
N LEU A 470 -5.03 -27.10 3.19
CA LEU A 470 -4.02 -26.65 4.16
C LEU A 470 -4.50 -26.83 5.59
N ALA A 471 -5.75 -26.48 5.89
CA ALA A 471 -6.34 -26.71 7.21
C ALA A 471 -6.39 -28.21 7.57
N GLN A 472 -6.73 -29.08 6.60
CA GLN A 472 -6.70 -30.54 6.78
C GLN A 472 -5.29 -31.05 7.05
N TYR A 473 -4.28 -30.51 6.35
CA TYR A 473 -2.88 -30.83 6.62
C TYR A 473 -2.49 -30.45 8.06
N ILE A 474 -2.82 -29.25 8.52
CA ILE A 474 -2.52 -28.78 9.89
C ILE A 474 -3.20 -29.68 10.94
N ASP A 475 -4.45 -30.07 10.74
CA ASP A 475 -5.16 -30.99 11.64
C ASP A 475 -4.54 -32.38 11.65
N THR A 476 -4.16 -32.89 10.47
CA THR A 476 -3.50 -34.19 10.32
C THR A 476 -2.13 -34.18 11.00
N TYR A 477 -1.38 -33.08 10.88
CA TYR A 477 -0.10 -32.90 11.58
C TYR A 477 -0.27 -32.97 13.10
N THR A 478 -1.29 -32.28 13.62
CA THR A 478 -1.59 -32.29 15.06
C THR A 478 -1.89 -33.71 15.54
N ARG A 479 -2.78 -34.43 14.82
CA ARG A 479 -3.09 -35.83 15.13
C ARG A 479 -1.87 -36.74 15.03
N ALA A 480 -1.03 -36.57 14.01
CA ALA A 480 0.19 -37.36 13.85
C ALA A 480 1.13 -37.17 15.06
N LYS A 481 1.30 -35.93 15.51
CA LYS A 481 2.10 -35.59 16.69
C LYS A 481 1.51 -36.21 17.96
N ASP A 482 0.20 -36.10 18.18
CA ASP A 482 -0.46 -36.64 19.37
C ASP A 482 -0.40 -38.17 19.44
N LEU A 483 -0.36 -38.84 18.28
CA LEU A 483 -0.19 -40.29 18.18
C LEU A 483 1.28 -40.76 18.27
N GLY A 484 2.23 -39.83 18.40
CA GLY A 484 3.64 -40.15 18.58
C GLY A 484 4.42 -40.45 17.29
N VAL A 485 4.00 -39.89 16.14
CA VAL A 485 4.81 -39.96 14.90
C VAL A 485 6.17 -39.31 15.15
N ASN A 486 7.23 -39.98 14.69
CA ASN A 486 8.62 -39.56 14.88
C ASN A 486 8.84 -38.11 14.41
N GLU A 487 9.58 -37.32 15.19
CA GLU A 487 9.83 -35.89 14.90
C GLU A 487 10.54 -35.67 13.56
N GLU A 488 11.40 -36.58 13.09
CA GLU A 488 12.03 -36.46 11.77
C GLU A 488 11.02 -36.60 10.62
N VAL A 489 10.02 -37.49 10.77
CA VAL A 489 8.91 -37.61 9.81
C VAL A 489 8.04 -36.35 9.85
N LEU A 490 7.71 -35.86 11.05
CA LEU A 490 6.99 -34.59 11.19
C LEU A 490 7.77 -33.44 10.55
N LYS A 491 9.08 -33.37 10.74
CA LYS A 491 9.96 -32.35 10.15
C LYS A 491 10.01 -32.42 8.64
N GLU A 492 10.11 -33.62 8.05
CA GLU A 492 10.04 -33.82 6.59
C GLU A 492 8.70 -33.30 6.05
N SER A 493 7.60 -33.58 6.75
CA SER A 493 6.27 -33.14 6.33
C SER A 493 6.14 -31.61 6.23
N ARG A 494 6.93 -30.84 6.98
CA ARG A 494 6.84 -29.36 7.03
C ARG A 494 7.14 -28.72 5.68
N LYS A 495 7.87 -29.38 4.77
CA LYS A 495 8.12 -28.87 3.42
C LYS A 495 6.83 -28.79 2.59
N PHE A 496 5.92 -29.75 2.75
CA PHE A 496 4.59 -29.68 2.12
C PHE A 496 3.82 -28.45 2.59
N HIS A 497 3.96 -28.09 3.88
CA HIS A 497 3.33 -26.88 4.41
C HIS A 497 3.91 -25.62 3.76
N ASP A 498 5.23 -25.49 3.70
CA ASP A 498 5.88 -24.28 3.16
C ASP A 498 5.53 -24.03 1.69
N ASP A 499 5.53 -25.09 0.87
CA ASP A 499 5.12 -25.01 -0.53
C ASP A 499 3.63 -24.68 -0.66
N ALA A 500 2.78 -25.43 0.04
CA ALA A 500 1.34 -25.21 -0.01
C ALA A 500 0.94 -23.80 0.45
N HIS A 501 1.59 -23.31 1.51
CA HIS A 501 1.36 -21.99 2.08
C HIS A 501 1.72 -20.89 1.10
N THR A 502 2.93 -20.92 0.55
CA THR A 502 3.40 -19.91 -0.40
C THR A 502 2.47 -19.82 -1.62
N LEU A 503 2.12 -20.98 -2.18
CA LEU A 503 1.28 -21.09 -3.37
C LEU A 503 -0.19 -20.73 -3.13
N TRP A 504 -0.64 -20.68 -1.88
CA TRP A 504 -1.98 -20.22 -1.48
C TRP A 504 -1.97 -18.76 -1.08
N GLU A 505 -1.12 -18.40 -0.11
CA GLU A 505 -1.15 -17.09 0.54
C GLU A 505 -0.89 -15.98 -0.46
N TRP A 506 -0.05 -16.23 -1.48
CA TRP A 506 0.17 -15.32 -2.60
C TRP A 506 -1.14 -14.72 -3.15
N TRP A 507 -2.18 -15.54 -3.31
CA TRP A 507 -3.46 -15.13 -3.91
C TRP A 507 -4.43 -14.50 -2.93
N THR A 508 -4.29 -14.82 -1.63
CA THR A 508 -5.01 -14.08 -0.59
C THR A 508 -4.37 -12.72 -0.32
N ALA A 509 -3.05 -12.61 -0.51
CA ALA A 509 -2.27 -11.38 -0.37
C ALA A 509 -2.48 -10.44 -1.56
N GLU A 510 -2.49 -10.99 -2.78
CA GLU A 510 -2.73 -10.29 -4.04
C GLU A 510 -4.18 -9.81 -4.16
N ASN A 511 -4.39 -8.59 -4.66
CA ASN A 511 -5.67 -7.89 -4.53
C ASN A 511 -6.64 -8.06 -5.69
N SER A 512 -6.23 -8.67 -6.81
CA SER A 512 -7.08 -8.79 -8.01
C SER A 512 -8.01 -10.00 -7.99
N ASP A 513 -7.86 -10.89 -7.01
CA ASP A 513 -8.48 -12.21 -7.01
C ASP A 513 -8.14 -12.97 -8.31
N GLY A 514 -6.87 -12.89 -8.72
CA GLY A 514 -6.33 -13.54 -9.91
C GLY A 514 -6.66 -12.86 -11.24
N PHE A 515 -7.40 -11.75 -11.28
CA PHE A 515 -7.68 -11.03 -12.53
C PHE A 515 -6.41 -10.55 -13.24
N HIS A 516 -5.37 -10.18 -12.50
CA HIS A 516 -4.09 -9.77 -13.09
C HIS A 516 -3.40 -10.90 -13.86
N ASN A 517 -3.54 -12.16 -13.44
CA ASN A 517 -2.99 -13.32 -14.15
C ASN A 517 -3.74 -14.62 -13.78
N PRO A 518 -4.89 -14.88 -14.43
CA PRO A 518 -5.79 -15.96 -14.02
C PRO A 518 -5.21 -17.37 -14.23
N ASP A 519 -4.35 -17.52 -15.25
CA ASP A 519 -3.71 -18.80 -15.55
C ASP A 519 -2.66 -19.15 -14.48
N LEU A 520 -1.82 -18.19 -14.09
CA LEU A 520 -0.86 -18.34 -13.00
C LEU A 520 -1.57 -18.60 -11.65
N ALA A 521 -2.67 -17.89 -11.40
CA ALA A 521 -3.50 -18.08 -10.21
C ALA A 521 -4.04 -19.50 -10.11
N ARG A 522 -4.60 -20.01 -11.21
CA ARG A 522 -5.10 -21.38 -11.29
C ARG A 522 -4.00 -22.41 -11.07
N GLU A 523 -2.84 -22.22 -11.71
CA GLU A 523 -1.70 -23.14 -11.60
C GLU A 523 -1.21 -23.22 -10.16
N SER A 524 -0.87 -22.07 -9.56
CA SER A 524 -0.35 -21.97 -8.20
C SER A 524 -1.33 -22.56 -7.18
N LEU A 525 -2.62 -22.18 -7.22
CA LEU A 525 -3.61 -22.69 -6.28
C LEU A 525 -3.87 -24.20 -6.44
N THR A 526 -3.73 -24.74 -7.65
CA THR A 526 -3.83 -26.18 -7.88
C THR A 526 -2.62 -26.89 -7.26
N GLN A 527 -1.41 -26.36 -7.42
CA GLN A 527 -0.21 -26.90 -6.78
C GLN A 527 -0.30 -26.83 -5.25
N SER A 528 -0.82 -25.73 -4.69
CA SER A 528 -1.07 -25.59 -3.24
C SER A 528 -1.96 -26.70 -2.68
N ILE A 529 -3.07 -27.00 -3.38
CA ILE A 529 -3.97 -28.09 -3.04
C ILE A 529 -3.23 -29.44 -3.10
N THR A 530 -2.47 -29.68 -4.16
CA THR A 530 -1.70 -30.92 -4.33
C THR A 530 -0.69 -31.11 -3.21
N HIS A 531 0.14 -30.11 -2.90
CA HIS A 531 1.11 -30.18 -1.80
C HIS A 531 0.44 -30.46 -0.46
N SER A 532 -0.70 -29.82 -0.19
CA SER A 532 -1.46 -30.07 1.03
C SER A 532 -1.98 -31.51 1.11
N GLN A 533 -2.56 -32.02 0.02
CA GLN A 533 -3.06 -33.39 -0.06
C GLN A 533 -1.93 -34.42 0.09
N ASP A 534 -0.78 -34.16 -0.50
CA ASP A 534 0.36 -35.05 -0.41
C ASP A 534 0.96 -35.05 1.00
N GLY A 535 1.01 -33.89 1.67
CA GLY A 535 1.34 -33.79 3.09
C GLY A 535 0.37 -34.57 3.98
N VAL A 536 -0.94 -34.50 3.70
CA VAL A 536 -1.95 -35.31 4.42
C VAL A 536 -1.69 -36.81 4.22
N LYS A 537 -1.53 -37.26 2.98
CA LYS A 537 -1.25 -38.68 2.66
C LYS A 537 0.04 -39.17 3.33
N PHE A 538 1.08 -38.34 3.32
CA PHE A 538 2.37 -38.63 3.95
C PHE A 538 2.21 -38.88 5.45
N LEU A 539 1.50 -38.00 6.15
CA LEU A 539 1.27 -38.13 7.59
C LEU A 539 0.34 -39.30 7.94
N GLU A 540 -0.71 -39.54 7.14
CA GLU A 540 -1.63 -40.68 7.35
C GLU A 540 -0.92 -42.03 7.19
N LYS A 541 0.01 -42.12 6.23
CA LYS A 541 0.86 -43.30 6.06
C LYS A 541 1.69 -43.54 7.34
N ALA A 542 2.37 -42.50 7.84
CA ALA A 542 3.16 -42.60 9.07
C ALA A 542 2.32 -43.01 10.29
N ILE A 543 1.12 -42.45 10.44
CA ILE A 543 0.17 -42.84 11.50
C ILE A 543 -0.22 -44.32 11.39
N THR A 544 -0.43 -44.81 10.18
CA THR A 544 -0.80 -46.22 9.94
C THR A 544 0.37 -47.17 10.24
N GLU A 545 1.59 -46.76 9.91
CA GLU A 545 2.81 -47.54 10.18
C GLU A 545 3.13 -47.64 11.68
N LEU A 546 2.77 -46.65 12.49
CA LEU A 546 2.89 -46.75 13.96
C LEU A 546 1.98 -47.81 14.60
N LYS A 547 0.86 -48.16 13.93
CA LYS A 547 -0.12 -49.12 14.45
C LYS A 547 0.24 -50.57 14.14
N LYS A 548 1.25 -50.79 13.29
CA LYS A 548 1.80 -52.10 12.96
C LYS A 548 3.01 -52.35 13.84
#